data_AF-A0A9E4C9A4-F1
#
_entry.id   AF-A0A9E4C9A4-F1
#
_cell.length_a   1.000
_cell.length_b   1.000
_cell.length_c   1.000
_cell.angle_alpha   90.00
_cell.angle_beta   90.00
_cell.angle_gamma   90.00
#
_symmetry.space_group_name_H-M   'P 1'
#
loop_
_entity.id
_entity.type
_entity.pdbx_description
1 polymer ?
#
loop_
_entity_poly.entity_id
_entity_poly.type
_entity_poly.pdbx_seq_one_letter_code
_entity_poly.pdbx_strand_id
1 'polypeptide(L)'
;QDPVGVLMHPRGVYRMSADYTVQAEDSGLLLLATAAVTFTLPTKENGLAFRFAQAVDANLVIVGSGDMIARGTATASSVTFSTANQKAGSQVLVECVYADAGTLKWLVTNIGGTTPIVA
;
A
#
# COMPACT_ATOMS: atom_id res chain seq x y z
N GLN A 1 -10.16 7.49 -24.07
CA GLN A 1 -9.04 8.11 -23.34
C GLN A 1 -9.66 8.89 -22.21
N ASP A 2 -9.56 8.40 -20.98
CA ASP A 2 -9.73 9.24 -19.78
C ASP A 2 -8.35 9.48 -19.18
N PRO A 3 -8.00 10.73 -18.83
CA PRO A 3 -6.67 11.08 -18.38
C PRO A 3 -6.46 10.67 -16.92
N VAL A 4 -5.29 10.09 -16.70
CA VAL A 4 -4.51 9.93 -15.47
C VAL A 4 -4.90 10.88 -14.32
N GLY A 5 -5.09 10.31 -13.12
CA GLY A 5 -4.97 11.05 -11.86
C GLY A 5 -6.29 11.36 -11.15
N VAL A 6 -7.01 10.33 -10.69
CA VAL A 6 -8.01 10.55 -9.65
C VAL A 6 -7.35 10.19 -8.32
N LEU A 7 -7.16 11.22 -7.50
CA LEU A 7 -7.07 11.14 -6.04
C LEU A 7 -8.38 10.48 -5.55
N MET A 8 -8.53 9.17 -5.77
CA MET A 8 -9.82 8.50 -5.63
C MET A 8 -10.14 8.41 -4.16
N HIS A 9 -11.29 8.95 -3.78
CA HIS A 9 -11.93 8.52 -2.57
C HIS A 9 -12.13 7.00 -2.68
N PRO A 10 -11.78 6.22 -1.65
CA PRO A 10 -11.94 4.79 -1.71
C PRO A 10 -13.38 4.41 -2.09
N ARG A 11 -13.53 3.44 -2.99
CA ARG A 11 -14.83 2.87 -3.37
C ARG A 11 -15.56 2.26 -2.17
N GLY A 12 -14.81 1.85 -1.15
CA GLY A 12 -15.32 1.34 0.12
C GLY A 12 -14.21 1.18 1.15
N VAL A 13 -14.60 0.85 2.38
CA VAL A 13 -13.67 0.57 3.49
C VAL A 13 -13.86 -0.86 3.95
N TYR A 14 -12.79 -1.64 3.97
CA TYR A 14 -12.77 -3.00 4.48
C TYR A 14 -11.84 -3.10 5.68
N ARG A 15 -12.32 -3.71 6.78
CA ARG A 15 -11.60 -3.76 8.05
C ARG A 15 -10.94 -5.12 8.21
N MET A 16 -9.66 -5.13 8.52
CA MET A 16 -8.85 -6.34 8.63
C MET A 16 -8.19 -6.41 10.00
N SER A 17 -8.34 -7.55 10.69
CA SER A 17 -7.72 -7.81 11.99
C SER A 17 -6.68 -8.92 11.94
N ALA A 18 -6.39 -9.46 10.76
CA ALA A 18 -5.42 -10.52 10.51
C ALA A 18 -4.76 -10.29 9.15
N ASP A 19 -3.65 -11.00 8.92
CA ASP A 19 -2.90 -10.95 7.65
C ASP A 19 -3.80 -11.29 6.45
N TYR A 20 -3.57 -10.61 5.33
CA TYR A 20 -4.44 -10.69 4.17
C TYR A 20 -3.66 -10.61 2.85
N THR A 21 -3.93 -11.54 1.94
CA THR A 21 -3.47 -11.45 0.55
C THR A 21 -4.47 -10.63 -0.24
N VAL A 22 -4.06 -9.43 -0.61
CA VAL A 22 -4.84 -8.49 -1.40
C VAL A 22 -5.11 -9.09 -2.78
N GLN A 23 -6.33 -8.95 -3.26
CA GLN A 23 -6.73 -9.41 -4.59
C GLN A 23 -6.87 -8.23 -5.56
N ALA A 24 -6.91 -8.51 -6.86
CA ALA A 24 -7.08 -7.47 -7.87
C ALA A 24 -8.43 -6.74 -7.71
N GLU A 25 -9.46 -7.44 -7.23
CA GLU A 25 -10.82 -6.91 -7.02
C GLU A 25 -10.89 -5.89 -5.88
N ASP A 26 -9.88 -5.87 -5.00
CA ASP A 26 -9.74 -4.88 -3.93
C ASP A 26 -9.26 -3.52 -4.45
N SER A 27 -8.96 -3.41 -5.75
CA SER A 27 -8.52 -2.16 -6.36
C SER A 27 -9.58 -1.07 -6.14
N GLY A 28 -9.09 0.10 -5.72
CA GLY A 28 -9.88 1.25 -5.31
C GLY A 28 -10.43 1.19 -3.88
N LEU A 29 -10.17 0.15 -3.09
CA LEU A 29 -10.62 0.08 -1.69
C LEU A 29 -9.62 0.71 -0.71
N LEU A 30 -10.15 1.07 0.47
CA LEU A 30 -9.38 1.32 1.68
C LEU A 30 -9.37 0.06 2.54
N LEU A 31 -8.18 -0.53 2.67
CA LEU A 31 -7.90 -1.65 3.56
C LEU A 31 -7.44 -1.08 4.90
N LEU A 32 -8.34 -1.08 5.88
CA LEU A 32 -8.12 -0.51 7.21
C LEU A 32 -7.73 -1.62 8.20
N ALA A 33 -6.46 -1.66 8.58
CA ALA A 33 -5.99 -2.54 9.64
C ALA A 33 -6.52 -2.06 10.99
N THR A 34 -7.08 -2.99 11.77
CA THR A 34 -7.57 -2.76 13.15
C THR A 34 -6.74 -3.50 14.20
N ALA A 35 -5.64 -4.12 13.79
CA ALA A 35 -4.67 -4.83 14.60
C ALA A 35 -3.30 -4.79 13.90
N ALA A 36 -2.32 -5.55 14.40
CA ALA A 36 -1.10 -5.82 13.64
C ALA A 36 -1.46 -6.68 12.41
N VAL A 37 -1.17 -6.18 11.21
CA VAL A 37 -1.56 -6.83 9.95
C VAL A 37 -0.44 -6.70 8.92
N THR A 38 -0.21 -7.82 8.23
CA THR A 38 0.59 -7.91 7.01
C THR A 38 -0.32 -8.05 5.80
N PHE A 39 -0.22 -7.11 4.86
CA PHE A 39 -0.87 -7.19 3.56
C PHE A 39 0.12 -7.68 2.51
N THR A 40 -0.23 -8.75 1.79
CA THR A 40 0.57 -9.24 0.66
C THR A 40 -0.07 -8.76 -0.63
N LEU A 41 0.66 -7.99 -1.44
CA LEU A 41 0.17 -7.46 -2.71
C LEU A 41 -0.06 -8.61 -3.73
N PRO A 42 -1.06 -8.48 -4.62
CA PRO A 42 -1.33 -9.49 -5.64
C PRO A 42 -0.25 -9.50 -6.73
N THR A 43 -0.41 -10.38 -7.70
CA THR A 43 0.29 -10.28 -8.98
C THR A 43 0.05 -8.90 -9.60
N LYS A 44 1.12 -8.32 -10.16
CA LYS A 44 1.10 -6.99 -10.78
C LYS A 44 0.22 -6.97 -12.02
N GLU A 45 -0.68 -5.99 -12.07
CA GLU A 45 -1.48 -5.63 -13.25
C GLU A 45 -1.56 -4.10 -13.32
N ASN A 46 -1.38 -3.54 -14.52
CA ASN A 46 -1.37 -2.09 -14.69
C ASN A 46 -2.68 -1.45 -14.24
N GLY A 47 -2.60 -0.40 -13.43
CA GLY A 47 -3.77 0.35 -12.97
C GLY A 47 -4.40 -0.15 -11.67
N LEU A 48 -3.87 -1.21 -11.05
CA LEU A 48 -4.25 -1.57 -9.69
C LEU A 48 -3.84 -0.48 -8.70
N ALA A 49 -4.73 -0.10 -7.78
CA ALA A 49 -4.46 0.91 -6.76
C ALA A 49 -5.13 0.55 -5.43
N PHE A 50 -4.37 0.56 -4.34
CA PHE A 50 -4.86 0.18 -3.02
C PHE A 50 -4.47 1.23 -1.99
N ARG A 51 -5.41 1.61 -1.11
CA ARG A 51 -5.08 2.42 0.05
C ARG A 51 -5.03 1.54 1.29
N PHE A 52 -3.94 1.65 2.04
CA PHE A 52 -3.78 0.99 3.32
C PHE A 52 -3.74 2.02 4.43
N ALA A 53 -4.40 1.72 5.55
CA ALA A 53 -4.36 2.56 6.74
C ALA A 53 -4.31 1.71 7.99
N GLN A 54 -3.74 2.27 9.05
CA GLN A 54 -3.69 1.65 10.37
C GLN A 54 -4.59 2.43 11.34
N ALA A 55 -5.54 1.75 11.98
CA ALA A 55 -6.49 2.35 12.92
C ALA A 55 -5.98 2.37 14.37
N VAL A 56 -5.00 1.54 14.72
CA VAL A 56 -4.51 1.35 16.08
C VAL A 56 -2.98 1.49 16.16
N ASP A 57 -2.40 1.61 17.34
CA ASP A 57 -0.93 1.63 17.47
C ASP A 57 -0.32 0.21 17.32
N ALA A 58 -0.45 -0.37 16.13
CA ALA A 58 0.10 -1.68 15.78
C ALA A 58 0.85 -1.61 14.46
N ASN A 59 1.73 -2.58 14.23
CA ASN A 59 2.53 -2.62 13.00
C ASN A 59 1.61 -2.85 11.79
N LEU A 60 1.83 -2.05 10.75
CA LEU A 60 1.24 -2.26 9.44
C LEU A 60 2.38 -2.58 8.47
N VAL A 61 2.34 -3.77 7.89
CA VAL A 61 3.35 -4.25 6.94
C VAL A 61 2.66 -4.46 5.60
N ILE A 62 3.26 -3.96 4.53
CA ILE A 62 2.81 -4.20 3.16
C ILE A 62 3.96 -4.86 2.43
N VAL A 63 3.74 -6.08 1.97
CA VAL A 63 4.72 -6.95 1.32
C VAL A 63 4.45 -6.96 -0.18
N GLY A 64 5.51 -6.69 -0.94
CA GLY A 64 5.56 -6.92 -2.38
C GLY A 64 6.56 -8.02 -2.72
N SER A 65 7.01 -8.03 -3.99
CA SER A 65 7.90 -9.05 -4.55
C SER A 65 9.32 -8.55 -4.84
N GLY A 66 9.79 -7.50 -4.16
CA GLY A 66 11.07 -6.84 -4.47
C GLY A 66 10.97 -5.81 -5.61
N ASP A 67 9.76 -5.43 -5.99
CA ASP A 67 9.46 -4.55 -7.13
C ASP A 67 8.76 -3.25 -6.69
N MET A 68 8.97 -2.84 -5.44
CA MET A 68 8.37 -1.65 -4.88
C MET A 68 9.33 -0.45 -5.03
N ILE A 69 8.82 0.63 -5.59
CA ILE A 69 9.44 1.95 -5.54
C ILE A 69 8.95 2.62 -4.27
N ALA A 70 9.81 2.70 -3.27
CA ALA A 70 9.53 3.28 -1.96
C ALA A 70 10.78 4.00 -1.45
N ARG A 71 10.62 5.07 -0.66
CA ARG A 71 11.67 5.92 -0.06
C ARG A 71 13.12 5.49 -0.35
N GLY A 72 13.75 6.13 -1.33
CA GLY A 72 15.18 5.96 -1.62
C GLY A 72 15.57 4.66 -2.32
N THR A 73 14.63 3.77 -2.65
CA THR A 73 14.88 2.51 -3.34
C THR A 73 13.80 2.20 -4.39
N ALA A 74 14.19 1.48 -5.44
CA ALA A 74 13.30 1.02 -6.51
C ALA A 74 13.07 -0.50 -6.48
N THR A 75 13.53 -1.17 -5.42
CA THR A 75 13.53 -2.64 -5.27
C THR A 75 13.14 -3.07 -3.86
N ALA A 76 12.35 -2.27 -3.15
CA ALA A 76 11.89 -2.64 -1.82
C ALA A 76 11.03 -3.91 -1.88
N SER A 77 11.21 -4.77 -0.88
CA SER A 77 10.42 -5.99 -0.72
C SER A 77 9.20 -5.76 0.17
N SER A 78 9.29 -4.77 1.06
CA SER A 78 8.20 -4.39 1.95
C SER A 78 8.28 -2.93 2.37
N VAL A 79 7.15 -2.45 2.89
CA VAL A 79 7.00 -1.13 3.48
C VAL A 79 6.30 -1.32 4.82
N THR A 80 6.89 -0.79 5.89
CA THR A 80 6.41 -1.01 7.25
C THR A 80 6.22 0.30 8.02
N PHE A 81 5.09 0.41 8.71
CA PHE A 81 4.89 1.39 9.78
C PHE A 81 5.10 0.71 11.13
N SER A 82 6.24 0.97 11.78
CA SER A 82 6.63 0.32 13.05
C SER A 82 7.10 1.29 14.14
N THR A 83 7.17 2.59 13.90
CA THR A 83 7.54 3.58 14.92
C THR A 83 6.50 3.60 16.04
N ALA A 84 6.92 3.37 17.28
CA ALA A 84 6.02 3.33 18.44
C ALA A 84 5.21 4.63 18.59
N ASN A 85 3.94 4.52 18.98
CA ASN A 85 3.02 5.63 19.26
C ASN A 85 2.73 6.58 18.09
N GLN A 86 3.01 6.17 16.86
CA GLN A 86 2.73 6.97 15.66
C GLN A 86 2.08 6.17 14.52
N LYS A 87 1.62 4.92 14.78
CA LYS A 87 1.11 4.03 13.71
C LYS A 87 -0.37 4.25 13.43
N ALA A 88 -1.13 4.67 14.44
CA ALA A 88 -2.53 5.00 14.26
C ALA A 88 -2.66 6.23 13.35
N GLY A 89 -3.47 6.12 12.30
CA GLY A 89 -3.63 7.16 11.29
C GLY A 89 -2.55 7.16 10.18
N SER A 90 -1.55 6.27 10.24
CA SER A 90 -0.61 6.08 9.13
C SER A 90 -1.36 5.59 7.89
N GLN A 91 -1.03 6.15 6.73
CA GLN A 91 -1.65 5.77 5.45
C GLN A 91 -0.64 5.75 4.31
N VAL A 92 -0.90 4.86 3.36
CA VAL A 92 -0.13 4.74 2.12
C VAL A 92 -1.05 4.34 0.97
N LEU A 93 -0.77 4.91 -0.19
CA LEU A 93 -1.31 4.49 -1.47
C LEU A 93 -0.26 3.67 -2.20
N VAL A 94 -0.67 2.53 -2.71
CA VAL A 94 0.18 1.63 -3.50
C VAL A 94 -0.47 1.45 -4.86
N GLU A 95 0.25 1.81 -5.92
CA GLU A 95 -0.25 1.79 -7.30
C GLU A 95 0.66 0.93 -8.17
N CYS A 96 0.08 0.10 -9.03
CA CYS A 96 0.83 -0.65 -10.05
C CYS A 96 0.95 0.19 -11.30
N VAL A 97 2.16 0.60 -11.63
CA VAL A 97 2.46 1.46 -12.76
C VAL A 97 3.60 0.88 -13.59
N TYR A 98 3.61 1.22 -14.88
CA TYR A 98 4.78 1.02 -15.72
C TYR A 98 5.90 1.96 -15.28
N ALA A 99 7.00 1.41 -14.78
CA ALA A 99 8.22 2.18 -14.48
C ALA A 99 9.09 2.40 -15.72
N ASP A 100 8.91 1.57 -16.74
CA ASP A 100 9.49 1.67 -18.08
C ASP A 100 8.53 1.04 -19.11
N ALA A 101 8.97 0.87 -20.36
CA ALA A 101 8.13 0.38 -21.47
C ALA A 101 7.55 -1.05 -21.29
N GLY A 102 8.01 -1.84 -20.31
CA GLY A 102 7.52 -3.21 -20.10
C GLY A 102 7.49 -3.68 -18.65
N THR A 103 8.09 -2.94 -17.72
CA THR A 103 8.24 -3.35 -16.33
C THR A 103 7.22 -2.66 -15.44
N LEU A 104 6.31 -3.45 -14.89
CA LEU A 104 5.42 -2.99 -13.82
C LEU A 104 6.15 -2.97 -12.48
N LYS A 105 5.92 -1.89 -11.72
CA LYS A 105 6.37 -1.73 -10.34
C LYS A 105 5.25 -1.19 -9.47
N TRP A 106 5.38 -1.43 -8.17
CA TRP A 106 4.50 -0.82 -7.16
C TRP A 106 5.07 0.53 -6.75
N LEU A 107 4.40 1.63 -7.13
CA LEU A 107 4.70 2.95 -6.61
C LEU A 107 4.05 3.11 -5.23
N VAL A 108 4.86 3.44 -4.23
CA VAL A 108 4.40 3.59 -2.85
C VAL A 108 4.43 5.07 -2.45
N THR A 109 3.25 5.64 -2.23
CA THR A 109 3.06 7.03 -1.85
C THR A 109 2.54 7.13 -0.43
N ASN A 110 3.35 7.68 0.48
CA ASN A 110 2.91 7.95 1.84
C ASN A 110 1.94 9.14 1.87
N ILE A 111 0.75 8.93 2.46
CA ILE A 111 -0.31 9.96 2.55
C ILE A 111 -0.51 10.42 4.01
N GLY A 112 -0.08 9.61 4.99
CA GLY A 112 -0.16 9.96 6.41
C GLY A 112 1.01 10.81 6.92
N GLY A 113 0.91 11.32 8.15
CA GLY A 113 1.97 12.14 8.78
C GLY A 113 3.22 11.35 9.19
N THR A 114 3.17 10.02 9.19
CA THR A 114 4.31 9.16 9.52
C THR A 114 5.02 8.61 8.32
N THR A 115 6.33 8.69 8.38
CA THR A 115 7.28 8.07 7.46
C THR A 115 7.27 6.54 7.58
N PRO A 116 7.12 5.78 6.48
CA PRO A 116 7.33 4.35 6.48
C PRO A 116 8.83 3.98 6.47
N ILE A 117 9.16 2.83 7.05
CA ILE A 117 10.48 2.18 7.00
C ILE A 117 10.47 1.14 5.86
N VAL A 118 11.58 1.05 5.11
CA VAL A 118 11.77 0.14 3.97
C VAL A 118 12.79 -0.96 4.30
N ALA A 119 12.58 -2.17 3.79
CA ALA A 119 13.48 -3.31 3.92
C ALA A 119 13.75 -4.00 2.56
#